data_AF-A0A8K1ZXC0-F1
#
_entry.id   AF-A0A8K1ZXC0-F1
#
_cell.length_a   1.000
_cell.length_b   1.000
_cell.length_c   1.000
_cell.angle_alpha   90.00
_cell.angle_beta   90.00
_cell.angle_gamma   90.00
#
_symmetry.space_group_name_H-M   'P 1'
#
loop_
_entity.id
_entity.type
_entity.pdbx_description
1 polymer ?
#
loop_
_entity_poly.entity_id
_entity_poly.type
_entity_poly.pdbx_seq_one_letter_code
_entity_poly.pdbx_strand_id
1 'polypeptide(L)' 'MAKTPRIPIPAPVRQYVLERDQCRCRSCGQSQTASALEIDHIVPLPEIK' A
#
# COMPACT_ATOMS: atom_id res chain seq x y z
N MET A 1 8.09 7.18 -20.35
CA MET A 1 8.23 5.77 -19.88
C MET A 1 6.85 5.26 -19.54
N ALA A 2 6.37 4.21 -20.21
CA ALA A 2 5.13 3.57 -19.80
C ALA A 2 5.39 2.92 -18.43
N LYS A 3 4.71 3.41 -17.38
CA LYS A 3 4.75 2.75 -16.07
C LYS A 3 4.15 1.37 -16.24
N THR A 4 4.87 0.33 -15.83
CA THR A 4 4.32 -1.02 -15.78
C THR A 4 3.02 -0.99 -14.99
N PRO A 5 1.91 -1.53 -15.51
CA PRO A 5 0.65 -1.54 -14.79
C PRO A 5 0.86 -2.23 -13.44
N ARG A 6 0.56 -1.52 -12.36
CA ARG A 6 0.63 -2.07 -11.01
C ARG A 6 -0.46 -3.14 -10.88
N ILE A 7 -0.08 -4.30 -10.36
CA ILE A 7 -1.07 -5.31 -9.97
C ILE A 7 -1.86 -4.73 -8.79
N PRO A 8 -3.20 -4.66 -8.86
CA PRO A 8 -3.99 -4.10 -7.78
C PRO A 8 -3.91 -5.00 -6.53
N ILE A 9 -3.69 -4.38 -5.37
CA ILE A 9 -3.73 -5.10 -4.08
C ILE A 9 -5.19 -5.50 -3.80
N PRO A 10 -5.48 -6.78 -3.54
CA PRO A 10 -6.83 -7.24 -3.22
C PRO A 10 -7.43 -6.49 -2.02
N ALA A 11 -8.73 -6.19 -2.08
CA ALA A 11 -9.46 -5.54 -0.98
C ALA A 11 -9.22 -6.15 0.42
N PRO A 12 -9.26 -7.50 0.62
CA PRO A 12 -9.02 -8.07 1.94
C PRO A 12 -7.59 -7.82 2.45
N VAL A 13 -6.60 -7.81 1.55
CA VAL A 13 -5.21 -7.51 1.88
C VAL A 13 -5.05 -6.04 2.27
N ARG A 14 -5.74 -5.13 1.56
CA ARG A 14 -5.75 -3.70 1.90
C ARG A 14 -6.32 -3.48 3.30
N GLN A 15 -7.44 -4.12 3.63
CA GLN A 15 -8.05 -4.02 4.96
C GLN A 15 -7.09 -4.52 6.04
N TYR A 16 -6.52 -5.72 5.85
CA TYR A 16 -5.54 -6.29 6.77
C TYR A 16 -4.35 -5.37 7.04
N VAL A 17 -3.79 -4.74 5.99
CA VAL A 17 -2.64 -3.82 6.15
C VAL A 17 -3.04 -2.57 6.92
N LEU A 18 -4.22 -1.99 6.66
CA LEU A 18 -4.72 -0.84 7.41
C LEU A 18 -4.95 -1.18 8.88
N GLU A 19 -5.56 -2.34 9.17
CA GLU A 19 -5.79 -2.80 10.54
C GLU A 19 -4.46 -3.05 11.27
N ARG A 20 -3.51 -3.73 10.63
CA ARG A 20 -2.16 -3.99 11.17
C ARG A 20 -1.43 -2.70 11.53
N ASP A 21 -1.47 -1.72 10.64
CA ASP A 21 -0.75 -0.45 10.81
C ASP A 21 -1.62 0.59 11.56
N GLN A 22 -2.73 0.17 12.17
CA GLN A 22 -3.64 1.01 12.96
C GLN A 22 -4.10 2.27 12.21
N CYS A 23 -4.34 2.14 10.91
CA CYS A 23 -4.69 3.25 10.02
C CYS A 23 -3.67 4.38 10.06
N ARG A 24 -2.37 4.06 10.20
CA ARG A 24 -1.25 4.99 10.17
C ARG A 24 -0.24 4.62 9.10
N CYS A 25 0.40 5.63 8.52
CA CYS A 25 1.49 5.45 7.58
C CYS A 25 2.71 4.85 8.31
N ARG A 26 3.24 3.75 7.78
CA ARG A 26 4.42 3.07 8.34
C ARG A 26 5.72 3.86 8.17
N SER A 27 5.76 4.86 7.28
CA SER A 27 6.94 5.69 7.01
C SER A 27 6.94 6.98 7.84
N CYS A 28 5.83 7.72 7.85
CA CYS A 28 5.75 9.04 8.49
C CYS A 28 4.82 9.08 9.73
N GLY A 29 4.08 8.02 10.03
CA GLY A 29 3.20 7.94 11.20
C GLY A 29 1.85 8.67 11.08
N GLN A 30 1.57 9.38 9.98
CA GLN A 30 0.31 10.10 9.79
C GLN A 30 -0.90 9.15 9.73
N SER A 31 -2.00 9.55 10.35
CA SER A 31 -3.26 8.81 10.36
C SER A 31 -4.13 9.13 9.14
N GLN A 32 -5.08 8.23 8.82
CA GLN A 32 -6.09 8.46 7.77
C GLN A 32 -6.90 9.75 7.95
N THR A 33 -7.03 10.26 9.19
CA THR A 33 -7.73 11.52 9.48
C THR A 33 -6.98 12.77 9.01
N ALA A 34 -5.64 12.69 8.90
CA ALA A 34 -4.80 13.81 8.51
C ALA A 34 -4.42 13.75 7.02
N SER A 35 -4.45 12.57 6.40
CA SER A 35 -4.05 12.36 4.99
C SER A 35 -4.62 11.06 4.45
N ALA A 36 -4.92 11.01 3.14
CA ALA A 36 -5.30 9.77 2.48
C ALA A 36 -4.13 8.78 2.49
N LEU A 37 -4.34 7.56 3.01
CA LEU A 37 -3.33 6.51 3.01
C LEU A 37 -3.43 5.67 1.73
N GLU A 38 -2.29 5.48 1.07
CA GLU A 38 -2.13 4.55 -0.04
C GLU A 38 -1.35 3.33 0.44
N ILE A 39 -1.74 2.15 -0.04
CA ILE A 39 -1.06 0.89 0.25
C ILE A 39 -0.35 0.47 -1.03
N ASP A 40 0.95 0.24 -0.95
CA ASP A 40 1.78 -0.18 -2.08
C ASP A 40 2.60 -1.42 -1.74
N HIS A 41 3.17 -2.05 -2.77
CA HIS A 41 4.02 -3.22 -2.61
C HIS A 41 5.43 -2.80 -2.16
N ILE A 42 6.01 -3.51 -1.18
CA ILE A 42 7.37 -3.25 -0.68
C ILE A 42 8.43 -3.73 -1.68
N VAL A 43 8.15 -4.83 -2.39
CA VAL A 43 9.00 -5.34 -3.46
C VAL A 43 8.33 -4.98 -4.78
N PRO A 44 9.05 -4.36 -5.73
CA PRO A 44 8.50 -4.14 -7.05
C PRO A 44 8.19 -5.52 -7.67
N LEU A 45 6.94 -5.73 -8.09
CA LEU A 45 6.49 -6.96 -8.72
C LEU A 45 6.97 -7.26 -10.16
N PRO A 46 7.76 -6.43 -10.91
CA PRO A 46 8.13 -6.78 -12.28
C PRO A 46 9.28 -7.81 -12.36
N GLU A 47 9.80 -8.35 -11.25
CA GLU A 47 11.01 -9.19 -11.25
C GLU A 47 10.81 -10.66 -10.86
N ILE A 48 9.58 -11.14 -10.68
CA ILE A 48 9.34 -12.59 -10.57
C ILE A 48 9.27 -13.16 -12.00
N LYS A 49 10.44 -13.47 -12.56
CA LYS A 49 10.60 -14.22 -13.81
C LYS A 49 10.48 -15.72 -13.56
#